data_AF-A0A3B3ST80-F1
#
_entry.id   AF-A0A3B3ST80-F1
#
_cell.length_a   1.000
_cell.length_b   1.000
_cell.length_c   1.000
_cell.angle_alpha   90.00
_cell.angle_beta   90.00
_cell.angle_gamma   90.00
#
_symmetry.space_group_name_H-M   'P 1'
#
loop_
_entity.id
_entity.type
_entity.pdbx_description
1 polymer ?
#
loop_
_entity_poly.entity_id
_entity_poly.type
_entity_poly.pdbx_seq_one_letter_code
_entity_poly.pdbx_strand_id
1 'polypeptide(L)'
;MASLFKKKTVDDIIKDQHKELLRTQRQITRDRGALERQEKQMELEIKKMAKTGNREACKILAKQLVQLRKQKNRTYAVSSKVTSMSTQTKVLNSQMKMAGVMSTTAKTMQTVNKKMDPRKTLQTMQEFQKENQKMEMTEEMINNTLDEIFDESSDEEESQEIVNQVLDEIGIEISGKLARAPSAGHSVPLPSTSNVLSDEDIERQLKTLGMD
;
A
#
# COMPACT_ATOMS: atom_id res chain seq x y z
N MET A 1 36.83 33.13 -14.05
CA MET A 1 35.64 33.16 -13.17
C MET A 1 34.40 33.61 -13.95
N ALA A 2 33.95 32.83 -14.94
CA ALA A 2 32.80 33.20 -15.79
C ALA A 2 32.01 31.96 -16.18
N SER A 3 31.33 31.32 -15.23
CA SER A 3 30.34 30.27 -15.53
C SER A 3 29.30 30.04 -14.43
N LEU A 4 29.06 31.02 -13.53
CA LEU A 4 28.05 30.87 -12.46
C LEU A 4 26.63 31.33 -12.87
N PHE A 5 26.43 31.90 -14.06
CA PHE A 5 25.15 32.47 -14.50
C PHE A 5 24.68 31.98 -15.87
N LYS A 6 24.86 30.69 -16.20
CA LYS A 6 24.15 30.10 -17.34
C LYS A 6 22.71 29.83 -16.92
N LYS A 7 21.72 30.42 -17.61
CA LYS A 7 20.29 30.10 -17.41
C LYS A 7 20.13 28.58 -17.54
N LYS A 8 19.53 27.94 -16.54
CA LYS A 8 19.31 26.49 -16.53
C LYS A 8 18.60 26.09 -17.82
N THR A 9 19.17 25.12 -18.53
CA THR A 9 18.48 24.52 -19.67
C THR A 9 17.35 23.62 -19.15
N VAL A 10 16.36 23.33 -20.00
CA VAL A 10 15.28 22.38 -19.67
C VAL A 10 15.85 21.03 -19.22
N ASP A 11 16.97 20.62 -19.82
CA ASP A 11 17.71 19.40 -19.47
C ASP A 11 18.31 19.45 -18.04
N ASP A 12 18.79 20.62 -17.61
CA ASP A 12 19.30 20.82 -16.24
C ASP A 12 18.16 20.81 -15.22
N ILE A 13 17.00 21.39 -15.57
CA ILE A 13 15.80 21.38 -14.73
C ILE A 13 15.32 19.94 -14.49
N ILE A 14 15.22 19.14 -15.54
CA ILE A 14 14.79 17.72 -15.44
C ILE A 14 15.78 16.91 -14.59
N LYS A 15 17.09 17.14 -14.73
CA LYS A 15 18.11 16.46 -13.91
C LYS A 15 18.02 16.86 -12.44
N ASP A 16 17.78 18.14 -12.16
CA ASP A 16 17.62 18.63 -10.79
C ASP A 16 16.34 18.08 -10.14
N GLN A 17 15.22 18.07 -10.86
CA GLN A 17 13.97 17.45 -10.42
C GLN A 17 14.16 15.97 -10.11
N HIS A 18 14.83 15.21 -10.98
CA HIS A 18 15.10 13.80 -10.73
C HIS A 18 15.97 13.59 -9.47
N LYS A 19 16.98 14.45 -9.23
CA LYS A 19 17.79 14.39 -8.00
C LYS A 19 16.96 14.71 -6.76
N GLU A 20 16.05 15.66 -6.85
CA GLU A 20 15.13 16.04 -5.78
C GLU A 20 14.18 14.88 -5.44
N LEU A 21 13.56 14.26 -6.45
CA LEU A 21 12.71 13.08 -6.27
C LEU A 21 13.45 11.93 -5.57
N LEU A 22 14.71 11.66 -5.93
CA LEU A 22 15.54 10.66 -5.25
C LEU A 22 15.89 11.05 -3.80
N ARG A 23 15.99 12.34 -3.47
CA ARG A 23 16.17 12.80 -2.09
C ARG A 23 14.88 12.59 -1.31
N THR A 24 13.74 12.97 -1.87
CA THR A 24 12.41 12.76 -1.27
C THR A 24 12.14 11.28 -1.01
N GLN A 25 12.45 10.39 -1.96
CA GLN A 25 12.31 8.94 -1.77
C GLN A 25 13.08 8.41 -0.55
N ARG A 26 14.31 8.90 -0.36
CA ARG A 26 15.13 8.54 0.81
C ARG A 26 14.61 9.17 2.09
N GLN A 27 14.08 10.39 2.02
CA GLN A 27 13.46 11.04 3.16
C GLN A 27 12.23 10.27 3.63
N ILE A 28 11.33 9.89 2.73
CA ILE A 28 10.16 9.05 3.03
C ILE A 28 10.58 7.74 3.71
N THR A 29 11.64 7.10 3.23
CA THR A 29 12.16 5.87 3.86
C THR A 29 12.66 6.11 5.29
N ARG A 30 13.31 7.25 5.55
CA ARG A 30 13.76 7.63 6.91
C ARG A 30 12.58 7.95 7.82
N ASP A 31 11.61 8.72 7.31
CA ASP A 31 10.41 9.11 8.05
C ASP A 31 9.60 7.86 8.43
N ARG A 32 9.48 6.88 7.53
CA ARG A 32 8.88 5.58 7.84
C ARG A 32 9.58 4.88 9.01
N GLY A 33 10.91 4.85 9.01
CA GLY A 33 11.69 4.28 10.12
C GLY A 33 11.52 5.05 11.44
N ALA A 34 11.25 6.36 11.39
CA ALA A 34 10.91 7.15 12.57
C ALA A 34 9.50 6.82 13.09
N LEU A 35 8.51 6.69 12.19
CA LEU A 35 7.15 6.29 12.53
C LEU A 35 7.12 4.88 13.16
N GLU A 36 7.89 3.92 12.64
CA GLU A 36 8.02 2.57 13.23
C GLU A 36 8.59 2.60 14.66
N ARG A 37 9.50 3.52 14.98
CA ARG A 37 10.03 3.68 16.34
C ARG A 37 8.99 4.30 17.27
N GLN A 38 8.27 5.31 16.78
CA GLN A 38 7.17 5.93 17.53
C GLN A 38 6.04 4.93 17.81
N GLU A 39 5.73 4.06 16.85
CA GLU A 39 4.73 2.99 16.99
C GLU A 39 5.10 2.06 18.15
N LYS A 40 6.34 1.56 18.16
CA LYS A 40 6.85 0.70 19.25
C LYS A 40 6.83 1.41 20.60
N GLN A 41 7.18 2.70 20.64
CA GLN A 41 7.14 3.47 21.89
C GLN A 41 5.70 3.61 22.41
N MET A 42 4.76 3.90 21.52
CA MET A 42 3.35 4.05 21.86
C MET A 42 2.72 2.72 22.30
N GLU A 43 3.09 1.59 21.68
CA GLU A 43 2.69 0.25 22.13
C GLU A 43 3.17 -0.04 23.57
N LEU A 44 4.39 0.34 23.92
CA LEU A 44 4.91 0.20 25.29
C LEU A 44 4.18 1.09 26.28
N GLU A 45 3.86 2.33 25.89
CA GLU A 45 3.10 3.27 26.72
C GLU A 45 1.66 2.79 26.94
N ILE A 46 0.97 2.34 25.88
CA ILE A 46 -0.35 1.70 25.97
C ILE A 46 -0.30 0.51 26.93
N LYS A 47 0.76 -0.32 26.83
CA LYS A 47 0.93 -1.47 27.73
C LYS A 47 1.11 -1.08 29.19
N LYS A 48 1.83 0.00 29.46
CA LYS A 48 1.98 0.55 30.80
C LYS A 48 0.66 1.09 31.33
N MET A 49 -0.07 1.88 30.52
CA MET A 49 -1.34 2.49 30.93
C MET A 49 -2.44 1.45 31.14
N ALA A 50 -2.48 0.40 30.31
CA ALA A 50 -3.43 -0.70 30.43
C ALA A 50 -3.22 -1.48 31.74
N LYS A 51 -1.96 -1.74 32.13
CA LYS A 51 -1.63 -2.36 33.42
C LYS A 51 -2.06 -1.52 34.62
N THR A 52 -1.98 -0.20 34.51
CA THR A 52 -2.44 0.72 35.57
C THR A 52 -3.96 0.87 35.62
N GLY A 53 -4.70 0.30 34.66
CA GLY A 53 -6.16 0.40 34.59
C GLY A 53 -6.68 1.76 34.11
N ASN A 54 -5.82 2.66 33.62
CA ASN A 54 -6.23 3.97 33.13
C ASN A 54 -6.80 3.85 31.70
N ARG A 55 -8.11 3.59 31.63
CA ARG A 55 -8.81 3.32 30.38
C ARG A 55 -8.94 4.55 29.47
N GLU A 56 -9.03 5.75 30.03
CA GLU A 56 -9.10 6.99 29.24
C GLU A 56 -7.79 7.29 28.53
N ALA A 57 -6.66 7.16 29.24
CA ALA A 57 -5.35 7.32 28.63
C ALA A 57 -5.08 6.25 27.55
N CYS A 58 -5.50 5.00 27.78
CA CYS A 58 -5.41 3.95 26.77
C CYS A 58 -6.23 4.29 25.52
N LYS A 59 -7.42 4.89 25.68
CA LYS A 59 -8.27 5.30 24.57
C LYS A 59 -7.60 6.35 23.69
N ILE A 60 -7.00 7.36 24.30
CA ILE A 60 -6.30 8.43 23.56
C ILE A 60 -5.08 7.86 22.84
N LEU A 61 -4.25 7.07 23.53
CA LEU A 61 -3.05 6.48 22.96
C LEU A 61 -3.37 5.46 21.85
N ALA A 62 -4.43 4.65 22.00
CA ALA A 62 -4.86 3.72 20.96
C ALA A 62 -5.33 4.45 19.70
N LYS A 63 -6.09 5.55 19.85
CA LYS A 63 -6.49 6.39 18.69
C LYS A 63 -5.26 6.95 17.98
N GLN A 64 -4.26 7.43 18.74
CA GLN A 64 -3.00 7.90 18.19
C GLN A 64 -2.23 6.78 17.48
N LEU A 65 -2.24 5.55 18.00
CA LEU A 65 -1.56 4.41 17.39
C LEU A 65 -2.18 4.05 16.04
N VAL A 66 -3.51 4.03 15.95
CA VAL A 66 -4.22 3.78 14.68
C VAL A 66 -3.93 4.87 13.66
N GLN A 67 -3.95 6.14 14.07
CA GLN A 67 -3.58 7.26 13.21
C GLN A 67 -2.13 7.15 12.71
N LEU A 68 -1.20 6.78 13.60
CA LEU A 68 0.20 6.57 13.26
C LEU A 68 0.37 5.42 12.27
N ARG A 69 -0.36 4.31 12.45
CA ARG A 69 -0.38 3.17 11.52
C ARG A 69 -0.95 3.57 10.16
N LYS A 70 -2.04 4.36 10.11
CA LYS A 70 -2.59 4.92 8.87
C LYS A 70 -1.57 5.83 8.18
N GLN A 71 -0.87 6.68 8.93
CA GLN A 71 0.20 7.54 8.40
C GLN A 71 1.37 6.73 7.85
N LYS A 72 1.80 5.67 8.56
CA LYS A 72 2.81 4.71 8.09
C LYS A 72 2.36 4.05 6.79
N ASN A 73 1.12 3.56 6.70
CA ASN A 73 0.59 2.96 5.47
C ASN A 73 0.54 3.99 4.32
N ARG A 74 0.13 5.22 4.59
CA ARG A 74 0.14 6.33 3.62
C ARG A 74 1.54 6.61 3.06
N THR A 75 2.62 6.42 3.84
CA THR A 75 3.98 6.59 3.29
C THR A 75 4.33 5.60 2.18
N TYR A 76 3.73 4.41 2.13
CA TYR A 76 3.92 3.47 1.02
C TYR A 76 3.27 3.98 -0.28
N ALA A 77 2.04 4.49 -0.19
CA ALA A 77 1.35 5.13 -1.30
C ALA A 77 2.14 6.34 -1.84
N VAL A 78 2.61 7.22 -0.94
CA VAL A 78 3.42 8.38 -1.30
C VAL A 78 4.75 7.97 -1.94
N SER A 79 5.42 6.96 -1.40
CA SER A 79 6.65 6.38 -1.98
C SER A 79 6.42 5.85 -3.41
N SER A 80 5.30 5.18 -3.65
CA SER A 80 4.91 4.71 -4.98
C SER A 80 4.68 5.88 -5.95
N LYS A 81 3.94 6.91 -5.53
CA LYS A 81 3.70 8.10 -6.36
C LYS A 81 5.02 8.83 -6.72
N VAL A 82 5.94 8.98 -5.76
CA VAL A 82 7.28 9.57 -6.02
C VAL A 82 8.08 8.73 -7.00
N THR A 83 8.02 7.40 -6.89
CA THR A 83 8.69 6.48 -7.82
C THR A 83 8.09 6.58 -9.23
N SER A 84 6.77 6.70 -9.34
CA SER A 84 6.08 6.95 -10.62
C SER A 84 6.52 8.27 -11.25
N MET A 85 6.51 9.37 -10.48
CA MET A 85 6.99 10.68 -10.94
C MET A 85 8.45 10.65 -11.39
N SER A 86 9.31 9.90 -10.69
CA SER A 86 10.71 9.70 -11.09
C SER A 86 10.83 9.01 -12.45
N THR A 87 9.99 7.99 -12.67
CA THR A 87 9.91 7.26 -13.94
C THR A 87 9.41 8.17 -15.07
N GLN A 88 8.33 8.92 -14.84
CA GLN A 88 7.81 9.91 -15.78
C GLN A 88 8.86 10.98 -16.12
N THR A 89 9.60 11.46 -15.13
CA THR A 89 10.72 12.41 -15.33
C THR A 89 11.82 11.80 -16.20
N LYS A 90 12.12 10.51 -16.05
CA LYS A 90 13.09 9.79 -16.89
C LYS A 90 12.61 9.63 -18.33
N VAL A 91 11.32 9.37 -18.53
CA VAL A 91 10.67 9.35 -19.86
C VAL A 91 10.78 10.74 -20.50
N LEU A 92 10.41 11.80 -19.77
CA LEU A 92 10.54 13.19 -20.24
C LEU A 92 11.98 13.55 -20.60
N ASN A 93 12.97 13.12 -19.81
CA ASN A 93 14.39 13.33 -20.14
C ASN A 93 14.77 12.66 -21.46
N SER A 94 14.29 11.43 -21.67
CA SER A 94 14.56 10.65 -22.88
C SER A 94 13.87 11.27 -24.10
N GLN A 95 12.64 11.75 -23.91
CA GLN A 95 11.89 12.46 -24.94
C GLN A 95 12.51 13.81 -25.28
N MET A 96 13.04 14.55 -24.30
CA MET A 96 13.75 15.81 -24.54
C MET A 96 15.07 15.58 -25.29
N LYS A 97 15.83 14.54 -24.95
CA LYS A 97 17.00 14.14 -25.73
C LYS A 97 16.65 13.72 -27.14
N MET A 98 15.57 12.95 -27.30
CA MET A 98 15.05 12.57 -28.60
C MET A 98 14.58 13.79 -29.38
N ALA A 99 13.92 14.77 -28.77
CA ALA A 99 13.54 16.03 -29.39
C ALA A 99 14.76 16.88 -29.78
N GLY A 100 15.81 16.88 -28.97
CA GLY A 100 17.10 17.50 -29.30
C GLY A 100 17.75 16.85 -30.51
N VAL A 101 17.82 15.51 -30.52
CA VAL A 101 18.33 14.71 -31.66
C VAL A 101 17.42 14.85 -32.87
N MET A 102 16.11 14.91 -32.71
CA MET A 102 15.13 15.14 -33.76
C MET A 102 15.17 16.57 -34.26
N SER A 103 15.61 17.56 -33.49
CA SER A 103 15.80 18.93 -33.98
C SER A 103 17.04 19.02 -34.88
N THR A 104 18.15 18.40 -34.47
CA THR A 104 19.34 18.27 -35.34
C THR A 104 19.05 17.35 -36.53
N THR A 105 18.39 16.22 -36.30
CA THR A 105 17.97 15.29 -37.35
C THR A 105 16.90 15.92 -38.22
N ALA A 106 16.00 16.79 -37.75
CA ALA A 106 15.03 17.50 -38.58
C ALA A 106 15.70 18.57 -39.42
N LYS A 107 16.79 19.21 -38.97
CA LYS A 107 17.60 20.06 -39.85
C LYS A 107 18.28 19.23 -40.95
N THR A 108 18.85 18.09 -40.61
CA THR A 108 19.44 17.15 -41.58
C THR A 108 18.37 16.50 -42.46
N MET A 109 17.22 16.18 -41.89
CA MET A 109 16.08 15.53 -42.51
C MET A 109 15.33 16.54 -43.35
N GLN A 110 15.23 17.83 -43.06
CA GLN A 110 14.74 18.85 -43.99
C GLN A 110 15.61 18.92 -45.25
N THR A 111 16.90 18.62 -45.11
CA THR A 111 17.85 18.47 -46.22
C THR A 111 17.63 17.14 -46.99
N VAL A 112 17.15 16.09 -46.31
CA VAL A 112 16.83 14.76 -46.87
C VAL A 112 15.34 14.59 -47.25
N ASN A 113 14.42 15.46 -46.78
CA ASN A 113 12.95 15.43 -46.91
C ASN A 113 12.52 15.95 -48.29
N LYS A 114 13.49 16.41 -49.09
CA LYS A 114 13.39 16.37 -50.55
C LYS A 114 13.24 14.95 -51.11
N LYS A 115 13.43 13.89 -50.31
CA LYS A 115 13.45 12.48 -50.72
C LYS A 115 12.80 11.49 -49.73
N MET A 116 11.98 11.92 -48.76
CA MET A 116 11.39 10.97 -47.79
C MET A 116 9.85 11.02 -47.75
N ASP A 117 9.25 9.86 -47.45
CA ASP A 117 7.84 9.52 -47.73
C ASP A 117 6.91 9.80 -46.53
N PRO A 118 5.92 10.70 -46.64
CA PRO A 118 5.13 11.23 -45.52
C PRO A 118 4.22 10.22 -44.81
N ARG A 119 3.97 9.04 -45.39
CA ARG A 119 3.02 8.05 -44.84
C ARG A 119 3.48 7.39 -43.53
N LYS A 120 4.79 7.16 -43.36
CA LYS A 120 5.32 6.53 -42.14
C LYS A 120 5.28 7.45 -40.92
N THR A 121 5.43 8.75 -41.13
CA THR A 121 5.40 9.75 -40.04
C THR A 121 4.01 9.87 -39.42
N LEU A 122 2.95 9.77 -40.24
CA LEU A 122 1.57 9.80 -39.76
C LEU A 122 1.25 8.58 -38.87
N GLN A 123 1.76 7.40 -39.24
CA GLN A 123 1.57 6.16 -38.47
C GLN A 123 2.23 6.24 -37.09
N THR A 124 3.47 6.74 -37.02
CA THR A 124 4.18 6.95 -35.74
C THR A 124 3.48 7.97 -34.84
N MET A 125 2.86 9.01 -35.41
CA MET A 125 2.10 9.99 -34.62
C MET A 125 0.83 9.39 -34.01
N GLN A 126 0.19 8.47 -34.75
CA GLN A 126 -1.02 7.78 -34.30
C GLN A 126 -0.71 6.76 -33.19
N GLU A 127 0.41 6.04 -33.29
CA GLU A 127 0.91 5.16 -32.22
C GLU A 127 1.28 5.94 -30.96
N PHE A 128 1.92 7.10 -31.10
CA PHE A 128 2.23 7.97 -29.96
C PHE A 128 0.97 8.45 -29.22
N GLN A 129 -0.07 8.88 -29.94
CA GLN A 129 -1.34 9.28 -29.32
C GLN A 129 -2.00 8.14 -28.55
N LYS A 130 -1.95 6.92 -29.09
CA LYS A 130 -2.54 5.73 -28.46
C LYS A 130 -1.79 5.33 -27.18
N GLU A 131 -0.46 5.40 -27.20
CA GLU A 131 0.38 5.13 -26.02
C GLU A 131 0.12 6.18 -24.92
N ASN A 132 -0.04 7.45 -25.30
CA ASN A 132 -0.28 8.55 -24.37
C ASN A 132 -1.66 8.44 -23.68
N GLN A 133 -2.71 8.05 -24.42
CA GLN A 133 -4.03 7.77 -23.84
C GLN A 133 -4.02 6.59 -22.88
N LYS A 134 -3.26 5.54 -23.19
CA LYS A 134 -3.13 4.37 -22.30
C LYS A 134 -2.47 4.76 -20.97
N MET A 135 -1.52 5.69 -21.01
CA MET A 135 -0.87 6.23 -19.82
C MET A 135 -1.83 7.04 -18.95
N GLU A 136 -2.63 7.94 -19.52
CA GLU A 136 -3.67 8.71 -18.79
C GLU A 136 -4.66 7.79 -18.07
N MET A 137 -5.15 6.76 -18.75
CA MET A 137 -6.12 5.82 -18.16
C MET A 137 -5.53 5.01 -16.99
N THR A 138 -4.23 4.72 -17.05
CA THR A 138 -3.51 4.03 -15.97
C THR A 138 -3.30 4.96 -14.76
N GLU A 139 -3.10 6.26 -15.01
CA GLU A 139 -2.98 7.26 -13.95
C GLU A 139 -4.32 7.51 -13.24
N GLU A 140 -5.44 7.56 -13.97
CA GLU A 140 -6.79 7.62 -13.37
C GLU A 140 -7.08 6.40 -12.49
N MET A 141 -6.76 5.19 -12.96
CA MET A 141 -6.99 3.98 -12.16
C MET A 141 -6.16 3.98 -10.87
N ILE A 142 -4.90 4.44 -10.94
CA ILE A 142 -4.04 4.60 -9.76
C ILE A 142 -4.58 5.66 -8.79
N ASN A 143 -5.08 6.80 -9.31
CA ASN A 143 -5.64 7.84 -8.46
C ASN A 143 -6.94 7.38 -7.79
N ASN A 144 -7.81 6.65 -8.50
CA ASN A 144 -9.06 6.12 -7.91
C ASN A 144 -8.79 5.10 -6.79
N THR A 145 -7.82 4.19 -6.97
CA THR A 145 -7.42 3.27 -5.89
C THR A 145 -6.77 4.00 -4.71
N LEU A 146 -6.03 5.07 -4.98
CA LEU A 146 -5.47 5.91 -3.92
C LEU A 146 -6.57 6.66 -3.16
N ASP A 147 -7.57 7.20 -3.85
CA ASP A 147 -8.66 7.94 -3.25
C ASP A 147 -9.57 7.02 -2.42
N GLU A 148 -9.88 5.80 -2.87
CA GLU A 148 -10.57 4.80 -2.04
C GLU A 148 -9.81 4.46 -0.74
N ILE A 149 -8.48 4.35 -0.82
CA ILE A 149 -7.64 4.14 0.39
C ILE A 149 -7.63 5.39 1.30
N PHE A 150 -7.88 6.57 0.75
CA PHE A 150 -7.92 7.82 1.51
C PHE A 150 -9.29 8.14 2.11
N ASP A 151 -10.38 7.73 1.48
CA ASP A 151 -11.75 8.10 1.85
C ASP A 151 -12.35 7.22 2.96
N GLU A 152 -11.68 6.13 3.35
CA GLU A 152 -12.07 5.29 4.49
C GLU A 152 -11.67 5.94 5.84
N SER A 153 -12.12 7.18 6.06
CA SER A 153 -12.03 7.82 7.37
C SER A 153 -13.21 8.72 7.64
N SER A 154 -14.25 8.19 8.29
CA SER A 154 -14.99 9.00 9.25
C SER A 154 -15.85 8.26 10.29
N ASP A 155 -15.57 7.00 10.63
CA ASP A 155 -16.34 6.35 11.71
C ASP A 155 -15.72 6.63 13.08
N GLU A 156 -16.27 7.65 13.75
CA GLU A 156 -15.94 8.02 15.14
C GLU A 156 -16.59 7.07 16.18
N GLU A 157 -17.56 6.23 15.78
CA GLU A 157 -18.33 5.38 16.70
C GLU A 157 -17.59 4.14 17.23
N GLU A 158 -16.50 3.69 16.59
CA GLU A 158 -15.78 2.46 16.97
C GLU A 158 -14.67 2.66 18.02
N SER A 159 -14.58 3.82 18.66
CA SER A 159 -13.44 4.16 19.51
C SER A 159 -13.17 3.17 20.67
N GLN A 160 -14.20 2.46 21.16
CA GLN A 160 -14.05 1.47 22.24
C GLN A 160 -13.66 0.09 21.70
N GLU A 161 -14.14 -0.27 20.52
CA GLU A 161 -13.81 -1.50 19.82
C GLU A 161 -12.37 -1.46 19.30
N ILE A 162 -11.96 -0.32 18.73
CA ILE A 162 -10.57 -0.03 18.36
C ILE A 162 -9.62 -0.20 19.55
N VAL A 163 -10.00 0.26 20.74
CA VAL A 163 -9.18 0.08 21.95
C VAL A 163 -9.05 -1.39 22.31
N ASN A 164 -10.16 -2.13 22.30
CA ASN A 164 -10.13 -3.55 22.61
C ASN A 164 -9.28 -4.32 21.57
N GLN A 165 -9.44 -4.02 20.28
CA GLN A 165 -8.65 -4.60 19.21
C GLN A 165 -7.15 -4.30 19.38
N VAL A 166 -6.78 -3.04 19.64
CA VAL A 166 -5.38 -2.66 19.87
C VAL A 166 -4.81 -3.36 21.12
N LEU A 167 -5.58 -3.50 22.19
CA LEU A 167 -5.15 -4.19 23.40
C LEU A 167 -4.99 -5.71 23.19
N ASP A 168 -5.90 -6.32 22.41
CA ASP A 168 -5.84 -7.72 22.02
C ASP A 168 -4.62 -7.97 21.10
N GLU A 169 -4.36 -7.10 20.13
CA GLU A 169 -3.17 -7.15 19.27
C GLU A 169 -1.86 -7.01 20.04
N ILE A 170 -1.81 -6.18 21.09
CA ILE A 170 -0.63 -6.00 21.94
C ILE A 170 -0.47 -7.17 22.94
N GLY A 171 -1.43 -8.11 22.98
CA GLY A 171 -1.41 -9.27 23.85
C GLY A 171 -1.63 -8.89 25.32
N ILE A 172 -2.37 -7.82 25.56
CA ILE A 172 -2.84 -7.45 26.90
C ILE A 172 -4.26 -7.96 26.97
N GLU A 173 -4.39 -9.26 27.20
CA GLU A 173 -5.65 -9.77 27.72
C GLU A 173 -5.94 -8.96 28.99
N ILE A 174 -6.93 -8.06 28.91
CA ILE A 174 -7.47 -7.35 30.06
C ILE A 174 -7.71 -8.44 31.10
N SER A 175 -6.92 -8.44 32.17
CA SER A 175 -6.88 -9.51 33.19
C SER A 175 -8.23 -9.72 33.91
N GLY A 176 -9.29 -9.05 33.48
CA GLY A 176 -10.67 -9.20 33.94
C GLY A 176 -11.52 -10.23 33.19
N LYS A 177 -11.07 -10.84 32.07
CA LYS A 177 -11.86 -11.92 31.41
C LYS A 177 -11.51 -13.34 31.85
N LEU A 178 -10.36 -13.57 32.50
CA LEU A 178 -10.02 -14.89 33.04
C LEU A 178 -10.58 -15.13 34.46
N ALA A 179 -11.01 -14.08 35.17
CA ALA A 179 -11.57 -14.18 36.52
C ALA A 179 -13.11 -14.38 36.56
N ARG A 180 -13.79 -14.42 35.41
CA ARG A 180 -15.25 -14.62 35.35
C ARG A 180 -15.69 -15.40 34.12
N ALA A 181 -15.31 -16.67 34.07
CA ALA A 181 -16.09 -17.68 33.36
C ALA A 181 -16.37 -18.82 34.36
N PRO A 182 -17.65 -19.12 34.67
CA PRO A 182 -17.98 -20.28 35.50
C PRO A 182 -17.62 -21.56 34.74
N SER A 183 -16.91 -22.45 35.44
CA SER A 183 -16.82 -23.86 35.07
C SER A 183 -18.22 -24.47 35.06
N ALA A 184 -18.73 -24.82 33.87
CA ALA A 184 -19.77 -25.83 33.66
C ALA A 184 -19.85 -26.13 32.16
N GLY A 185 -19.76 -27.40 31.81
CA GLY A 185 -19.40 -27.87 30.48
C GLY A 185 -20.49 -27.78 29.42
N HIS A 186 -20.03 -27.70 28.17
CA HIS A 186 -20.64 -28.34 27.02
C HIS A 186 -19.54 -28.59 25.99
N SER A 187 -18.93 -29.77 26.08
CA SER A 187 -18.05 -30.30 25.05
C SER A 187 -18.90 -30.73 23.86
N VAL A 188 -18.86 -29.95 22.78
CA VAL A 188 -19.33 -30.41 21.46
C VAL A 188 -18.21 -31.30 20.88
N PRO A 189 -18.46 -32.56 20.50
CA PRO A 189 -17.41 -33.42 19.98
C PRO A 189 -17.11 -33.07 18.50
N LEU A 190 -15.84 -32.85 18.17
CA LEU A 190 -15.34 -32.97 16.79
C LEU A 190 -15.22 -34.46 16.41
N PRO A 191 -15.48 -34.85 15.16
CA PRO A 191 -15.40 -36.25 14.74
C PRO A 191 -13.93 -36.64 14.49
N SER A 192 -13.37 -37.42 15.41
CA SER A 192 -12.11 -38.13 15.17
C SER A 192 -12.41 -39.48 14.53
N THR A 193 -11.95 -39.64 13.30
CA THR A 193 -11.93 -40.88 12.53
C THR A 193 -11.01 -41.90 13.20
N SER A 194 -11.58 -42.89 13.86
CA SER A 194 -11.12 -44.30 13.88
C SER A 194 -11.83 -45.05 15.02
N ASN A 195 -12.95 -45.70 14.72
CA ASN A 195 -13.39 -46.86 15.48
C ASN A 195 -13.83 -47.91 14.47
N VAL A 196 -13.07 -49.00 14.45
CA VAL A 196 -13.39 -50.22 13.73
C VAL A 196 -14.68 -50.75 14.36
N LEU A 197 -15.79 -50.67 13.63
CA LEU A 197 -17.07 -51.26 14.03
C LEU A 197 -16.92 -52.77 13.98
N SER A 198 -17.14 -53.43 15.11
CA SER A 198 -17.19 -54.89 15.19
C SER A 198 -18.45 -55.43 14.52
N ASP A 199 -18.32 -56.58 13.84
CA ASP A 199 -19.38 -57.25 13.07
C ASP A 199 -20.70 -57.46 13.86
N GLU A 200 -20.62 -57.51 15.19
CA GLU A 200 -21.75 -57.67 16.11
C GLU A 200 -22.68 -56.43 16.15
N ASP A 201 -22.16 -55.23 15.85
CA ASP A 201 -22.94 -53.99 15.81
C ASP A 201 -23.71 -53.83 14.49
N ILE A 202 -23.17 -54.39 13.39
CA ILE A 202 -23.81 -54.40 12.07
C ILE A 202 -25.00 -55.38 12.06
N GLU A 203 -24.86 -56.54 12.71
CA GLU A 203 -25.92 -57.54 12.78
C GLU A 203 -27.14 -57.06 13.62
N ARG A 204 -26.88 -56.27 14.66
CA ARG A 204 -27.95 -55.63 15.47
C ARG A 204 -28.72 -54.56 14.69
N GLN A 205 -28.04 -53.81 13.82
CA GLN A 205 -28.67 -52.79 12.98
C GLN A 205 -29.52 -53.38 11.85
N LEU A 206 -29.12 -54.51 11.27
CA LEU A 206 -29.93 -55.24 10.28
C LEU A 206 -31.22 -55.78 10.89
N LYS A 207 -31.16 -56.31 12.12
CA LYS A 207 -32.33 -56.83 12.85
C LYS A 207 -33.33 -55.74 13.24
N THR A 208 -32.87 -54.51 13.48
CA THR A 208 -33.75 -53.38 13.81
C THR A 208 -34.43 -52.76 12.59
N LEU A 209 -33.93 -53.02 11.38
CA LEU A 209 -34.53 -52.55 10.12
C LEU A 209 -35.47 -53.58 9.47
N GLY A 210 -35.69 -54.74 10.08
CA GLY A 210 -36.74 -55.67 9.69
C GLY A 210 -36.59 -56.26 8.28
N MET A 211 -35.36 -56.50 7.84
CA MET A 211 -35.09 -57.32 6.65
C MET A 211 -34.53 -58.66 7.15
N ASP A 212 -35.35 -59.71 7.09
CA ASP A 212 -34.89 -61.11 7.16
C ASP A 212 -33.92 -61.43 6.02
#